data_AF-A0A516TM24-F1
#
_entry.id   AF-A0A516TM24-F1
#
_cell.length_a   1.000
_cell.length_b   1.000
_cell.length_c   1.000
_cell.angle_alpha   90.00
_cell.angle_beta   90.00
_cell.angle_gamma   90.00
#
_symmetry.space_group_name_H-M   'P 1'
#
loop_
_entity.id
_entity.type
_entity.pdbx_description
1 polymer ?
#
loop_
_entity_poly.entity_id
_entity_poly.type
_entity_poly.pdbx_seq_one_letter_code
_entity_poly.pdbx_strand_id
1 'polypeptide(L)' 'MNLLEYAAKELLVKEGVPVAQYGVAETPEAAFDIACKLTKRPLVVKAQIAAGGEVKEDFLMD' A
#
# COMPACT_ATOMS: atom_id res chain seq x y z
N MET A 1 -4.04 20.89 1.96
CA MET A 1 -3.95 19.91 0.86
C MET A 1 -3.50 18.61 1.47
N ASN A 2 -4.23 17.51 1.28
CA ASN A 2 -3.88 16.21 1.84
C ASN A 2 -3.40 15.30 0.71
N LEU A 3 -2.27 14.64 0.90
CA LEU A 3 -1.74 13.63 -0.03
C LEU A 3 -2.26 12.24 0.36
N LEU A 4 -2.43 11.37 -0.63
CA LEU A 4 -2.64 9.94 -0.40
C LEU A 4 -1.31 9.28 0.00
N GLU A 5 -1.37 8.15 0.72
CA GLU A 5 -0.18 7.45 1.21
C GLU A 5 0.76 7.05 0.05
N TYR A 6 0.23 6.56 -1.07
CA TYR A 6 1.07 6.18 -2.20
C TYR A 6 1.82 7.37 -2.81
N ALA A 7 1.18 8.53 -2.92
CA ALA A 7 1.79 9.74 -3.47
C ALA A 7 2.91 10.26 -2.56
N ALA A 8 2.70 10.18 -1.24
CA ALA A 8 3.75 10.47 -0.27
C ALA A 8 4.93 9.50 -0.39
N LYS A 9 4.67 8.18 -0.56
CA LYS A 9 5.73 7.18 -0.76
C LYS A 9 6.55 7.43 -2.03
N GLU A 10 5.91 7.82 -3.13
CA GLU A 10 6.63 8.17 -4.37
C GLU A 10 7.59 9.36 -4.17
N LEU A 11 7.17 10.38 -3.42
CA LEU A 11 8.03 11.51 -3.08
C LEU A 11 9.21 11.07 -2.22
N LEU A 12 8.98 10.25 -1.19
CA LEU A 12 10.05 9.73 -0.33
C LEU A 12 11.09 8.94 -1.12
N VAL A 13 10.66 8.08 -2.05
CA VAL A 13 11.56 7.34 -2.93
C VAL A 13 12.40 8.26 -3.81
N LYS A 14 11.79 9.32 -4.38
CA LYS A 14 12.50 10.31 -5.21
C LYS A 14 13.60 11.03 -4.41
N GLU A 15 13.36 11.29 -3.13
CA GLU A 15 14.33 11.91 -2.22
C GLU A 15 15.32 10.90 -1.58
N GLY A 16 15.32 9.65 -2.04
CA GLY A 16 16.24 8.61 -1.54
C GLY A 16 15.88 8.05 -0.16
N VAL A 17 14.71 8.37 0.37
CA VAL A 17 14.21 7.79 1.62
C VAL A 17 13.66 6.39 1.34
N PRO A 18 14.16 5.34 2.02
CA PRO A 18 13.70 3.98 1.78
C PRO A 18 12.25 3.80 2.25
N VAL A 19 11.43 3.16 1.41
CA VAL A 19 10.05 2.76 1.73
C VAL A 19 9.89 1.26 1.56
N ALA A 20 8.92 0.67 2.26
CA ALA A 20 8.55 -0.73 2.04
C ALA A 20 8.05 -0.95 0.60
N GLN A 21 8.33 -2.11 0.01
CA GLN A 21 7.77 -2.49 -1.29
C GLN A 21 6.24 -2.44 -1.23
N TYR A 22 5.63 -1.82 -2.25
CA TYR A 22 4.19 -1.62 -2.31
C TYR A 22 3.72 -1.64 -3.77
N GLY A 23 2.41 -1.72 -3.95
CA GLY A 23 1.74 -1.43 -5.22
C GLY A 23 0.42 -0.72 -4.96
N VAL A 24 -0.12 -0.08 -6.00
CA VAL A 24 -1.42 0.59 -5.98
C VAL A 24 -2.35 -0.18 -6.91
N ALA A 25 -3.57 -0.45 -6.47
CA ALA A 25 -4.57 -1.18 -7.22
C ALA A 25 -5.89 -0.41 -7.22
N GLU A 26 -6.57 -0.43 -8.36
CA GLU A 26 -7.94 0.09 -8.51
C GLU A 26 -8.99 -1.03 -8.58
N THR A 27 -8.54 -2.29 -8.72
CA THR A 27 -9.40 -3.47 -8.76
C THR A 27 -8.89 -4.58 -7.83
N PRO A 28 -9.76 -5.49 -7.35
CA PRO A 28 -9.35 -6.64 -6.55
C PRO A 28 -8.34 -7.54 -7.25
N GLU A 29 -8.49 -7.76 -8.56
CA GLU A 29 -7.58 -8.60 -9.36
C GLU A 29 -6.19 -7.99 -9.41
N ALA A 30 -6.08 -6.68 -9.63
CA ALA A 30 -4.80 -5.98 -9.59
C ALA A 30 -4.15 -6.05 -8.21
N ALA A 31 -4.95 -5.97 -7.13
CA ALA A 31 -4.45 -6.12 -5.76
C ALA A 31 -3.90 -7.54 -5.52
N PHE A 32 -4.57 -8.57 -6.03
CA PHE A 32 -4.12 -9.96 -5.96
C PHE A 32 -2.81 -10.18 -6.74
N ASP A 33 -2.71 -9.66 -7.96
CA ASP A 33 -1.48 -9.76 -8.77
C ASP A 33 -0.29 -9.07 -8.10
N ILE A 34 -0.53 -7.92 -7.45
CA ILE A 34 0.50 -7.22 -6.66
C ILE A 34 0.88 -8.07 -5.44
N ALA A 35 -0.08 -8.64 -4.73
CA ALA A 35 0.16 -9.49 -3.57
C ALA A 35 0.98 -10.74 -3.91
N CYS A 36 0.80 -11.30 -5.11
CA CYS A 36 1.61 -12.40 -5.63
C CYS A 36 3.06 -12.00 -5.94
N LYS A 37 3.28 -10.76 -6.40
CA LYS A 37 4.61 -10.21 -6.69
C LYS A 37 5.39 -9.83 -5.43
N LEU A 38 4.70 -9.48 -4.35
CA LEU A 38 5.31 -9.12 -3.07
C LEU A 38 5.69 -10.39 -2.28
N THR A 39 6.99 -10.61 -2.12
CA THR A 39 7.55 -11.84 -1.52
C THR A 39 7.56 -11.86 0.01
N LYS A 40 7.46 -10.70 0.65
CA LYS A 40 7.47 -10.57 2.12
C LYS A 40 6.07 -10.72 2.69
N ARG A 41 5.93 -11.50 3.77
CA ARG A 41 4.69 -11.71 4.53
C ARG A 41 4.86 -11.25 5.99
N PRO A 42 3.78 -10.84 6.67
CA PRO A 42 2.41 -10.67 6.17
C PRO A 42 2.27 -9.47 5.21
N LEU A 43 1.20 -9.47 4.41
CA LEU A 43 0.86 -8.33 3.56
C LEU A 43 -0.19 -7.44 4.24
N VAL A 44 -0.21 -6.17 3.85
CA VAL A 44 -1.21 -5.19 4.31
C VAL A 44 -1.89 -4.57 3.11
N VAL A 45 -3.22 -4.62 3.08
CA VAL A 45 -4.06 -3.90 2.12
C VAL A 45 -4.59 -2.63 2.80
N LYS A 46 -4.43 -1.48 2.15
CA LYS A 46 -4.85 -0.18 2.71
C LYS A 46 -5.70 0.61 1.72
N ALA A 47 -6.87 1.05 2.18
CA ALA A 47 -7.67 2.01 1.43
C ALA A 47 -6.90 3.32 1.23
N GLN A 48 -6.91 3.85 0.02
CA GLN A 48 -6.26 5.13 -0.30
C GLN A 48 -7.26 6.28 -0.09
N ILE A 49 -7.34 6.77 1.15
CA ILE A 49 -8.16 7.92 1.53
C ILE A 49 -7.32 9.01 2.19
N ALA A 50 -7.74 10.27 2.05
CA ALA A 50 -7.06 11.44 2.62
C ALA A 50 -7.49 11.76 4.07
N ALA A 51 -8.33 10.92 4.66
CA ALA A 51 -8.76 10.98 6.05
C ALA A 51 -7.90 10.03 6.90
N GLY A 52 -7.52 10.46 8.09
CA GLY A 52 -6.84 9.60 9.06
C GLY A 52 -7.86 8.79 9.89
N GLY A 53 -7.49 7.56 10.28
CA GLY A 53 -8.18 6.87 11.37
C GLY A 53 -9.04 5.65 11.04
N GLU A 54 -8.82 4.94 9.92
CA GLU A 54 -9.53 3.67 9.68
C GLU A 54 -8.55 2.54 9.36
N VAL A 55 -8.02 1.91 10.42
CA VAL A 55 -7.36 0.61 10.33
C VAL A 55 -8.19 -0.42 11.05
N LYS A 56 -8.76 -1.38 10.29
CA LYS A 56 -9.07 -2.70 10.81
C LYS A 56 -8.09 -3.65 10.14
N GLU A 57 -7.06 -3.97 10.90
CA GLU A 57 -5.95 -4.85 10.54
C GLU A 57 -6.50 -6.29 10.57
N ASP A 58 -6.55 -6.96 9.42
CA ASP A 58 -6.40 -8.42 9.26
C ASP A 58 -6.70 -8.79 7.81
N PHE A 59 -5.65 -8.89 6.98
CA PHE A 59 -5.71 -9.64 5.73
C PHE A 59 -4.73 -10.81 5.83
N LEU A 60 -5.17 -11.86 6.52
CA LEU A 60 -4.49 -13.15 6.55
C LEU A 60 -4.89 -13.89 5.27
N MET A 61 -3.91 -14.21 4.42
CA MET A 61 -4.06 -15.26 3.42
C MET A 61 -3.43 -16.52 4.00
N ASP A 62 -4.28 -17.51 4.29
CA ASP A 62 -3.90 -18.90 4.56
C ASP A 62 -3.46 -19.60 3.26
#